data_AF-A0A558GXJ1-F1
#
_entry.id   AF-A0A558GXJ1-F1
#
_cell.length_a   1.000
_cell.length_b   1.000
_cell.length_c   1.000
_cell.angle_alpha   90.00
_cell.angle_beta   90.00
_cell.angle_gamma   90.00
#
_symmetry.space_group_name_H-M   'P 1'
#
loop_
_entity.id
_entity.type
_entity.pdbx_description
1 polymer ?
#
loop_
_entity_poly.entity_id
_entity_poly.type
_entity_poly.pdbx_seq_one_letter_code
_entity_poly.pdbx_strand_id
1 'polypeptide(L)'
;MSSEIHTERTMLDLLLARYNTERQGTIADRWVRAEHVRSSQGVWEPLSIADFIAIDKYASSQAIHGHEVKVSRSDWLTELRDPSKAERIKRFCHRWWLVVPDASIVKPGELPEGWGLMVKAGNVLRAKTRAPKLNPQPLTLDFVAGLTAAVQRTAMREPLHRDARTIATWNERLGSRQLCQGCGETAPCQLHQPRAIKEQAA
;
A
#
# COMPACT_ATOMS: atom_id res chain seq x y z
N MET A 1 -1.43 -8.54 -29.99
CA MET A 1 -1.81 -8.16 -28.61
C MET A 1 -0.66 -7.35 -28.06
N SER A 2 -0.87 -6.05 -27.82
CA SER A 2 0.19 -5.21 -27.22
C SER A 2 0.53 -5.76 -25.85
N SER A 3 1.79 -6.12 -25.59
CA SER A 3 2.21 -6.50 -24.24
C SER A 3 2.03 -5.30 -23.33
N GLU A 4 1.14 -5.41 -22.34
CA GLU A 4 0.93 -4.37 -21.32
C GLU A 4 2.29 -4.07 -20.65
N ILE A 5 2.79 -2.84 -20.79
CA ILE A 5 4.05 -2.44 -20.16
C ILE A 5 3.74 -2.15 -18.69
N HIS A 6 4.24 -3.00 -17.80
CA HIS A 6 4.12 -2.81 -16.36
C HIS A 6 5.26 -1.95 -15.83
N THR A 7 4.90 -0.90 -15.11
CA THR A 7 5.83 -0.05 -14.37
C THR A 7 5.60 -0.20 -12.87
N GLU A 8 6.58 0.18 -12.06
CA GLU A 8 6.43 0.20 -10.59
C GLU A 8 5.18 0.99 -10.18
N ARG A 9 4.96 2.16 -10.78
CA ARG A 9 3.75 2.98 -10.57
C ARG A 9 2.46 2.21 -10.80
N THR A 10 2.35 1.46 -11.91
CA THR A 10 1.13 0.68 -12.20
C THR A 10 0.90 -0.41 -11.13
N MET A 11 1.95 -0.99 -10.57
CA MET A 11 1.84 -2.00 -9.51
C MET A 11 1.50 -1.36 -8.15
N LEU A 12 2.06 -0.19 -7.85
CA LEU A 12 1.71 0.61 -6.67
C LEU A 12 0.24 1.04 -6.71
N ASP A 13 -0.31 1.41 -7.88
CA ASP A 13 -1.73 1.75 -8.04
C ASP A 13 -2.65 0.55 -7.73
N LEU A 14 -2.24 -0.65 -8.13
CA LEU A 14 -2.94 -1.89 -7.79
C LEU A 14 -2.86 -2.21 -6.30
N LEU A 15 -1.72 -1.95 -5.65
CA LEU A 15 -1.58 -2.08 -4.19
C LEU A 15 -2.47 -1.08 -3.47
N LEU A 16 -2.46 0.18 -3.88
CA LEU A 16 -3.38 1.19 -3.39
C LEU A 16 -4.81 0.73 -3.57
N ALA A 17 -5.21 0.17 -4.73
CA ALA A 17 -6.58 -0.30 -4.98
C ALA A 17 -6.98 -1.42 -4.02
N ARG A 18 -6.09 -2.39 -3.85
CA ARG A 18 -6.26 -3.53 -2.94
C ARG A 18 -6.46 -3.06 -1.50
N TYR A 19 -5.64 -2.14 -1.03
CA TYR A 19 -5.71 -1.58 0.32
C TYR A 19 -6.71 -0.42 0.43
N ASN A 20 -7.45 -0.11 -0.64
CA ASN A 20 -8.63 0.76 -0.63
C ASN A 20 -9.96 -0.01 -0.59
N THR A 21 -9.96 -1.33 -0.80
CA THR A 21 -11.22 -2.07 -0.97
C THR A 21 -12.05 -2.04 0.32
N GLU A 22 -13.24 -1.47 0.24
CA GLU A 22 -14.18 -1.35 1.36
C GLU A 22 -14.82 -2.69 1.71
N ARG A 23 -15.18 -2.84 2.97
CA ARG A 23 -16.25 -3.76 3.37
C ARG A 23 -17.38 -2.90 3.93
N GLN A 24 -18.54 -2.95 3.28
CA GLN A 24 -19.76 -2.32 3.79
C GLN A 24 -19.99 -2.76 5.24
N GLY A 25 -20.32 -1.82 6.13
CA GLY A 25 -20.55 -2.09 7.56
C GLY A 25 -19.29 -2.20 8.44
N THR A 26 -18.11 -1.79 7.96
CA THR A 26 -16.86 -1.77 8.74
C THR A 26 -16.25 -0.37 8.81
N ILE A 27 -15.12 -0.19 9.50
CA ILE A 27 -14.34 1.05 9.44
C ILE A 27 -14.07 1.35 7.96
N ALA A 28 -14.67 2.42 7.43
CA ALA A 28 -14.71 2.73 6.00
C ALA A 28 -13.31 2.72 5.35
N ASP A 29 -12.31 3.18 6.11
CA ASP A 29 -10.91 3.09 5.72
C ASP A 29 -10.11 2.23 6.71
N ARG A 30 -9.94 0.94 6.42
CA ARG A 30 -9.24 0.00 7.30
C ARG A 30 -7.73 0.17 7.32
N TRP A 31 -7.12 0.60 6.22
CA TRP A 31 -5.66 0.55 6.05
C TRP A 31 -5.04 1.95 6.11
N VAL A 32 -3.86 2.06 6.69
CA VAL A 32 -2.92 3.16 6.38
C VAL A 32 -2.01 2.68 5.25
N ARG A 33 -1.62 3.58 4.34
CA ARG A 33 -0.82 3.26 3.16
C ARG A 33 0.34 4.22 3.06
N ALA A 34 1.51 3.71 2.66
CA ALA A 34 2.70 4.51 2.44
C ALA A 34 3.53 3.91 1.30
N GLU A 35 3.94 4.76 0.36
CA GLU A 35 4.84 4.43 -0.74
C GLU A 35 6.26 4.87 -0.41
N HIS A 36 7.24 4.09 -0.89
CA HIS A 36 8.66 4.41 -0.78
C HIS A 36 9.08 4.75 0.66
N VAL A 37 8.86 3.80 1.57
CA VAL A 37 9.16 3.94 2.99
C VAL A 37 10.63 3.66 3.25
N ARG A 38 11.33 4.66 3.79
CA ARG A 38 12.75 4.55 4.16
C ARG A 38 12.94 3.76 5.46
N SER A 39 13.97 2.93 5.53
CA SER A 39 14.37 2.19 6.74
C SER A 39 14.88 3.09 7.86
N SER A 40 15.46 4.24 7.49
CA SER A 40 16.06 5.24 8.38
C SER A 40 16.00 6.64 7.75
N GLN A 41 16.10 7.69 8.56
CA GLN A 41 16.35 9.07 8.10
C GLN A 41 17.83 9.44 8.17
N GLY A 42 18.65 8.62 8.83
CA GLY A 42 20.09 8.83 8.95
C GLY A 42 20.81 8.81 7.59
N VAL A 43 21.80 9.70 7.44
CA VAL A 43 22.61 9.85 6.21
C VAL A 43 23.72 8.80 6.11
N TRP A 44 24.14 8.23 7.25
CA TRP A 44 25.32 7.37 7.37
C TRP A 44 25.01 5.87 7.43
N GLU A 45 23.74 5.51 7.63
CA GLU A 45 23.27 4.12 7.67
C GLU A 45 22.93 3.65 6.25
N PRO A 46 23.19 2.38 5.89
CA PRO A 46 22.72 1.81 4.62
C PRO A 46 21.21 1.93 4.50
N LEU A 47 20.75 2.78 3.57
CA LEU A 47 19.35 3.04 3.33
C LEU A 47 18.70 1.88 2.57
N SER A 48 17.56 1.41 3.05
CA SER A 48 16.63 0.58 2.27
C SER A 48 15.30 1.29 2.14
N ILE A 49 14.59 1.01 1.05
CA ILE A 49 13.29 1.60 0.75
C ILE A 49 12.35 0.44 0.47
N ALA A 50 11.25 0.35 1.22
CA ALA A 50 10.16 -0.55 0.89
C ALA A 50 9.25 0.18 -0.10
N ASP A 51 8.86 -0.48 -1.18
CA ASP A 51 8.01 0.14 -2.21
C ASP A 51 6.64 0.51 -1.66
N PHE A 52 6.07 -0.35 -0.80
CA PHE A 52 4.77 -0.08 -0.19
C PHE A 52 4.61 -0.71 1.20
N ILE A 53 4.04 0.06 2.13
CA ILE A 53 3.59 -0.43 3.44
C ILE A 53 2.08 -0.21 3.60
N ALA A 54 1.40 -1.26 4.05
CA ALA A 54 0.00 -1.21 4.49
C ALA A 54 -0.08 -1.55 5.98
N ILE A 55 -0.81 -0.75 6.76
CA ILE A 55 -1.03 -1.00 8.20
C ILE A 55 -2.51 -1.19 8.45
N ASP A 56 -2.89 -2.35 8.95
CA ASP A 56 -4.26 -2.63 9.36
C ASP A 56 -4.57 -1.86 10.65
N LYS A 57 -5.60 -1.00 10.64
CA LYS A 57 -6.05 -0.25 11.84
C LYS A 57 -7.05 -1.04 12.69
N TYR A 58 -7.51 -2.20 12.22
CA TYR A 58 -8.53 -2.95 12.95
C TYR A 58 -7.91 -3.70 14.14
N ALA A 59 -8.35 -3.38 15.36
CA ALA A 59 -7.72 -3.82 16.60
C ALA A 59 -7.52 -5.34 16.70
N SER A 60 -8.46 -6.14 16.16
CA SER A 60 -8.38 -7.60 16.22
C SER A 60 -7.46 -8.22 15.16
N SER A 61 -6.95 -7.46 14.20
CA SER A 61 -6.10 -7.94 13.10
C SER A 61 -4.94 -7.02 12.75
N GLN A 62 -4.56 -6.14 13.68
CA GLN A 62 -3.51 -5.14 13.49
C GLN A 62 -2.22 -5.81 12.99
N ALA A 63 -1.75 -5.38 11.82
CA ALA A 63 -0.60 -5.96 11.16
C ALA A 63 0.04 -4.95 10.21
N ILE A 64 1.36 -4.97 10.14
CA ILE A 64 2.15 -4.20 9.17
C ILE A 64 2.52 -5.14 8.03
N HIS A 65 2.10 -4.81 6.82
CA HIS A 65 2.43 -5.52 5.60
C HIS A 65 3.42 -4.68 4.79
N GLY A 66 4.64 -5.16 4.62
CA GLY A 66 5.59 -4.59 3.67
C GLY A 66 5.49 -5.28 2.31
N HIS A 67 5.77 -4.54 1.25
CA HIS A 67 5.72 -5.01 -0.12
C HIS A 67 6.94 -4.51 -0.89
N GLU A 68 7.53 -5.43 -1.63
CA GLU A 68 8.58 -5.21 -2.61
C GLU A 68 7.98 -5.46 -4.00
N VAL A 69 8.10 -4.51 -4.91
CA VAL A 69 7.57 -4.55 -6.27
C VAL A 69 8.71 -4.85 -7.23
N LYS A 70 8.56 -5.88 -8.06
CA LYS A 70 9.51 -6.18 -9.15
C LYS A 70 8.75 -6.39 -10.45
N VAL A 71 9.03 -5.54 -11.44
CA VAL A 71 8.31 -5.58 -12.73
C VAL A 71 9.02 -6.40 -13.80
N SER A 72 10.26 -6.83 -13.53
CA SER A 72 11.04 -7.64 -14.46
C SER A 72 11.83 -8.73 -13.74
N ARG A 73 12.21 -9.75 -14.52
CA ARG A 73 13.08 -10.84 -14.09
C ARG A 73 14.46 -10.36 -13.62
N SER A 74 15.06 -9.42 -14.35
CA SER A 74 16.39 -8.88 -14.03
C SER A 74 16.39 -8.05 -12.74
N ASP A 75 15.31 -7.32 -12.48
CA ASP A 75 15.10 -6.57 -11.24
C ASP A 75 14.99 -7.53 -10.05
N TRP A 76 14.17 -8.59 -10.18
CA TRP A 76 14.08 -9.63 -9.15
C TRP A 76 15.41 -10.33 -8.87
N LEU A 77 16.16 -10.71 -9.91
CA LEU A 77 17.48 -11.32 -9.74
C LEU A 77 18.50 -10.38 -9.10
N THR A 78 18.37 -9.07 -9.30
CA THR A 78 19.23 -8.07 -8.66
C THR A 78 18.92 -7.99 -7.17
N GLU A 79 17.63 -8.03 -6.80
CA GLU A 79 17.20 -8.05 -5.40
C GLU A 79 17.73 -9.27 -4.65
N LEU A 80 17.65 -10.46 -5.25
CA LEU A 80 18.13 -11.71 -4.67
C LEU A 80 19.64 -11.73 -4.36
N ARG A 81 20.44 -10.87 -5.00
CA ARG A 81 21.89 -10.80 -4.75
C ARG A 81 22.22 -10.18 -3.40
N ASP A 82 21.32 -9.39 -2.82
CA ASP A 82 21.52 -8.76 -1.51
C ASP A 82 20.24 -8.83 -0.66
N PRO A 83 19.97 -10.00 -0.02
CA PRO A 83 18.82 -10.17 0.85
C PRO A 83 18.79 -9.21 2.05
N SER A 84 19.92 -8.60 2.40
CA SER A 84 20.01 -7.70 3.56
C SER A 84 19.17 -6.43 3.36
N LYS A 85 18.92 -6.02 2.11
CA LYS A 85 18.13 -4.83 1.77
C LYS A 85 16.71 -4.94 2.30
N ALA A 86 16.00 -5.99 1.88
CA ALA A 86 14.65 -6.25 2.34
C ALA A 86 14.59 -6.48 3.86
N GLU A 87 15.58 -7.17 4.45
CA GLU A 87 15.56 -7.52 5.87
C GLU A 87 15.55 -6.29 6.80
N ARG A 88 16.18 -5.18 6.39
CA ARG A 88 16.20 -3.92 7.18
C ARG A 88 14.81 -3.37 7.49
N ILE A 89 13.83 -3.57 6.60
CA ILE A 89 12.44 -3.13 6.81
C ILE A 89 11.52 -4.31 7.15
N LYS A 90 11.73 -5.47 6.53
CA LYS A 90 10.96 -6.69 6.78
C LYS A 90 10.93 -7.06 8.26
N ARG A 91 12.01 -6.82 9.01
CA ARG A 91 12.06 -7.05 10.46
C ARG A 91 11.00 -6.28 11.26
N PHE A 92 10.46 -5.18 10.73
CA PHE A 92 9.38 -4.40 11.35
C PHE A 92 7.98 -4.82 10.89
N CYS A 93 7.89 -5.77 9.95
CA CYS A 93 6.66 -6.16 9.29
C CYS A 93 6.13 -7.50 9.84
N HIS A 94 4.81 -7.61 9.95
CA HIS A 94 4.12 -8.86 10.29
C HIS A 94 3.98 -9.77 9.06
N ARG A 95 4.03 -9.18 7.85
CA ARG A 95 4.04 -9.88 6.57
C ARG A 95 4.91 -9.13 5.59
N TRP A 96 5.57 -9.87 4.72
CA TRP A 96 6.36 -9.30 3.64
C TRP A 96 5.97 -9.96 2.31
N TRP A 97 5.72 -9.16 1.29
CA TRP A 97 5.19 -9.61 0.02
C TRP A 97 6.11 -9.18 -1.13
N LEU A 98 6.48 -10.12 -2.00
CA LEU A 98 6.91 -9.80 -3.34
C LEU A 98 5.65 -9.58 -4.21
N VAL A 99 5.64 -8.52 -5.00
CA VAL A 99 4.55 -8.13 -5.88
C VAL A 99 5.07 -8.05 -7.31
N VAL A 100 4.50 -8.87 -8.20
CA VAL A 100 4.94 -8.97 -9.60
C VAL A 100 3.76 -8.88 -10.57
N PRO A 101 3.95 -8.34 -11.77
CA PRO A 101 2.91 -8.35 -12.80
C PRO A 101 2.65 -9.76 -13.36
N ASP A 102 3.69 -10.59 -13.44
CA ASP A 102 3.62 -11.95 -13.98
C ASP A 102 4.35 -12.93 -13.07
N ALA A 103 3.73 -14.09 -12.82
CA ALA A 103 4.29 -15.08 -11.92
C ALA A 103 5.55 -15.76 -12.46
N SER A 104 5.83 -15.68 -13.77
CA SER A 104 7.03 -16.22 -14.42
C SER A 104 8.31 -15.46 -14.06
N ILE A 105 8.20 -14.26 -13.47
CA ILE A 105 9.34 -13.50 -12.94
C ILE A 105 10.05 -14.27 -11.83
N VAL A 106 9.30 -15.06 -11.05
CA VAL A 106 9.79 -15.82 -9.89
C VAL A 106 9.77 -17.30 -10.22
N LYS A 107 10.95 -17.91 -10.33
CA LYS A 107 11.06 -19.36 -10.57
C LYS A 107 10.87 -20.16 -9.27
N PRO A 108 10.50 -21.45 -9.36
CA PRO A 108 10.45 -22.32 -8.19
C PRO A 108 11.77 -22.29 -7.40
N GLY A 109 11.67 -22.16 -6.08
CA GLY A 109 12.83 -22.11 -5.18
C GLY A 109 13.47 -20.72 -5.00
N GLU A 110 13.04 -19.70 -5.75
CA GLU A 110 13.63 -18.36 -5.63
C GLU A 110 13.00 -17.48 -4.56
N LEU A 111 11.73 -17.71 -4.22
CA LEU A 111 11.02 -16.89 -3.23
C LEU A 111 11.63 -17.15 -1.83
N PRO A 112 12.22 -16.13 -1.16
CA PRO A 112 12.89 -16.35 0.11
C PRO A 112 11.92 -16.76 1.23
N GLU A 113 12.46 -17.44 2.25
CA GLU A 113 11.69 -17.79 3.43
C GLU A 113 11.12 -16.55 4.12
N GLY A 114 9.87 -16.65 4.59
CA GLY A 114 9.17 -15.54 5.24
C GLY A 114 8.45 -14.60 4.27
N TRP A 115 8.59 -14.79 2.95
CA TRP A 115 7.94 -13.98 1.93
C TRP A 115 6.64 -14.61 1.42
N GLY A 116 5.68 -13.77 1.06
CA GLY A 116 4.57 -14.12 0.19
C GLY A 116 4.78 -13.62 -1.23
N LEU A 117 3.94 -14.10 -2.15
CA LEU A 117 3.92 -13.68 -3.55
C LEU A 117 2.52 -13.19 -3.92
N MET A 118 2.41 -11.94 -4.33
CA MET A 118 1.23 -11.39 -4.99
C MET A 118 1.49 -11.20 -6.48
N VAL A 119 0.50 -11.55 -7.30
CA VAL A 119 0.58 -11.46 -8.76
C VAL A 119 -0.63 -10.67 -9.27
N LYS A 120 -0.43 -9.85 -10.31
CA LYS A 120 -1.52 -9.21 -11.04
C LYS A 120 -2.42 -10.28 -11.69
N ALA A 121 -3.72 -10.10 -11.55
CA ALA A 121 -4.76 -10.89 -12.21
C ALA A 121 -5.83 -9.93 -12.71
N GLY A 122 -5.77 -9.55 -13.99
CA GLY A 122 -6.56 -8.45 -14.54
C GLY A 122 -6.20 -7.12 -13.87
N ASN A 123 -7.17 -6.49 -13.22
CA ASN A 123 -7.02 -5.18 -12.54
C ASN A 123 -6.88 -5.30 -11.01
N VAL A 124 -6.56 -6.49 -10.51
CA VAL A 124 -6.39 -6.73 -9.06
C VAL A 124 -5.11 -7.52 -8.78
N LEU A 125 -4.65 -7.47 -7.53
CA LEU A 125 -3.58 -8.33 -7.02
C LEU A 125 -4.16 -9.52 -6.28
N ARG A 126 -3.63 -10.73 -6.54
CA ARG A 126 -4.00 -11.97 -5.87
C ARG A 126 -2.77 -12.59 -5.23
N ALA A 127 -2.92 -13.15 -4.03
CA ALA A 127 -1.84 -13.90 -3.39
C ALA A 127 -1.70 -15.27 -4.09
N LYS A 128 -0.57 -15.51 -4.76
CA LYS A 128 -0.19 -16.81 -5.30
C LYS A 128 0.45 -17.69 -4.21
N THR A 129 1.30 -17.09 -3.39
CA THR A 129 1.87 -17.70 -2.18
C THR A 129 1.51 -16.81 -1.00
N ARG A 130 0.87 -17.37 0.02
CA ARG A 130 0.50 -16.58 1.21
C ARG A 130 1.76 -16.23 2.00
N ALA A 131 1.96 -14.95 2.30
CA ALA A 131 3.02 -14.55 3.23
C ALA A 131 2.75 -15.18 4.61
N PRO A 132 3.72 -15.84 5.25
CA PRO A 132 3.57 -16.29 6.64
C PRO A 132 3.41 -15.10 7.59
N LYS A 133 2.97 -15.36 8.82
CA LYS A 133 2.97 -14.33 9.87
C LYS A 133 4.36 -14.33 10.51
N LEU A 134 5.02 -13.18 10.51
CA LEU A 134 6.33 -12.96 11.12
C LEU A 134 6.17 -12.42 12.55
N ASN A 135 7.27 -12.49 13.33
CA ASN A 135 7.38 -11.84 14.62
C ASN A 135 8.23 -10.56 14.48
N PRO A 136 7.62 -9.38 14.32
CA PRO A 136 8.36 -8.15 14.08
C PRO A 136 9.11 -7.69 15.33
N GLN A 137 10.24 -7.03 15.09
CA GLN A 137 10.95 -6.27 16.12
C GLN A 137 10.17 -4.99 16.47
N PRO A 138 10.38 -4.43 17.67
CA PRO A 138 9.85 -3.11 18.03
C PRO A 138 10.23 -2.05 16.99
N LEU A 139 9.28 -1.17 16.67
CA LEU A 139 9.55 -0.06 15.75
C LEU A 139 10.53 0.91 16.40
N THR A 140 11.55 1.33 15.65
CA THR A 140 12.44 2.40 16.09
C THR A 140 11.83 3.76 15.77
N LEU A 141 12.19 4.80 16.53
CA LEU A 141 11.71 6.16 16.25
C LEU A 141 12.10 6.64 14.84
N ASP A 142 13.28 6.25 14.37
CA ASP A 142 13.78 6.60 13.05
C ASP A 142 12.95 5.96 11.92
N PHE A 143 12.57 4.69 12.09
CA PHE A 143 11.66 4.04 11.15
C PHE A 143 10.26 4.65 11.21
N VAL A 144 9.76 4.98 12.41
CA VAL A 144 8.47 5.68 12.57
C VAL A 144 8.49 7.03 11.85
N ALA A 145 9.56 7.82 11.96
CA ALA A 145 9.69 9.10 11.25
C ALA A 145 9.69 8.91 9.72
N GLY A 146 10.42 7.91 9.22
CA GLY A 146 10.43 7.59 7.78
C GLY A 146 9.07 7.12 7.26
N LEU A 147 8.39 6.28 8.04
CA LEU A 147 7.05 5.78 7.75
C LEU A 147 6.01 6.90 7.76
N THR A 148 5.96 7.75 8.78
CA THR A 148 4.97 8.83 8.86
C THR A 148 5.18 9.88 7.78
N ALA A 149 6.43 10.21 7.44
CA ALA A 149 6.75 11.07 6.30
C ALA A 149 6.28 10.46 4.97
N ALA A 150 6.44 9.15 4.79
CA ALA A 150 5.94 8.44 3.62
C ALA A 150 4.40 8.43 3.55
N VAL A 151 3.73 8.17 4.68
CA VAL A 151 2.25 8.26 4.79
C VAL A 151 1.77 9.64 4.35
N GLN A 152 2.39 10.71 4.84
CA GLN A 152 2.01 12.08 4.49
C GLN A 152 2.17 12.34 2.98
N ARG A 153 3.31 11.93 2.39
CA ARG A 153 3.54 12.07 0.94
C ARG A 153 2.52 11.28 0.11
N THR A 154 2.23 10.04 0.49
CA THR A 154 1.24 9.19 -0.20
C THR A 154 -0.15 9.78 -0.10
N ALA A 155 -0.55 10.26 1.09
CA ALA A 155 -1.86 10.90 1.30
C ALA A 155 -2.04 12.18 0.47
N MET A 156 -0.98 12.98 0.29
CA MET A 156 -1.02 14.17 -0.57
C MET A 156 -1.09 13.83 -2.07
N ARG A 157 -0.58 12.66 -2.47
CA ARG A 157 -0.63 12.17 -3.86
C ARG A 157 -1.92 11.46 -4.20
N GLU A 158 -2.57 10.78 -3.24
CA GLU A 158 -3.80 10.02 -3.50
C GLU A 158 -4.87 10.87 -4.22
N PRO A 159 -5.15 12.14 -3.83
CA PRO A 159 -6.03 13.06 -4.56
C PRO A 159 -5.67 13.34 -6.02
N LEU A 160 -4.44 13.03 -6.47
CA LEU A 160 -4.07 13.15 -7.90
C LEU A 160 -4.56 11.93 -8.68
N HIS A 161 -4.57 10.77 -8.04
CA HIS A 161 -4.90 9.50 -8.67
C HIS A 161 -6.37 9.11 -8.43
N ARG A 162 -6.95 9.51 -7.30
CA ARG A 162 -8.27 9.09 -6.79
C ARG A 162 -8.88 10.18 -5.92
N ASP A 163 -10.19 10.14 -5.74
CA ASP A 163 -10.85 11.04 -4.80
C ASP A 163 -10.73 10.53 -3.36
N ALA A 164 -10.68 11.47 -2.40
CA ALA A 164 -10.91 11.15 -1.01
C ALA A 164 -12.30 10.52 -0.85
N ARG A 165 -12.44 9.67 0.16
CA ARG A 165 -13.68 8.92 0.36
C ARG A 165 -14.83 9.81 0.79
N THR A 166 -16.04 9.34 0.54
CA THR A 166 -17.24 9.85 1.19
C THR A 166 -17.54 8.98 2.42
N ILE A 167 -17.67 9.61 3.59
CA ILE A 167 -18.17 8.98 4.80
C ILE A 167 -19.64 9.36 4.99
N ALA A 168 -20.47 8.37 5.31
CA ALA A 168 -21.83 8.60 5.74
C ALA A 168 -21.85 8.80 7.25
N THR A 169 -22.42 9.91 7.71
CA THR A 169 -22.66 10.16 9.13
C THR A 169 -24.15 10.35 9.35
N TRP A 170 -24.63 10.01 10.53
CA TRP A 170 -26.01 10.27 10.93
C TRP A 170 -26.02 10.96 12.28
N ASN A 171 -26.87 11.96 12.42
CA ASN A 171 -27.27 12.46 13.73
C ASN A 171 -28.74 12.88 13.74
N GLU A 172 -29.32 12.92 14.93
CA GLU A 172 -30.75 13.20 15.15
C GLU A 172 -31.22 14.54 14.57
N ARG A 173 -30.35 15.57 14.55
CA ARG A 173 -30.73 16.92 14.11
C ARG A 173 -30.63 17.12 12.60
N LEU A 174 -29.67 16.49 11.96
CA LEU A 174 -29.25 16.80 10.59
C LEU A 174 -29.49 15.65 9.61
N GLY A 175 -29.98 14.51 10.10
CA GLY A 175 -30.20 13.30 9.32
C GLY A 175 -28.89 12.68 8.81
N SER A 176 -29.02 11.85 7.78
CA SER A 176 -27.87 11.26 7.09
C SER A 176 -27.16 12.30 6.23
N ARG A 177 -25.84 12.44 6.40
CA ARG A 177 -24.99 13.30 5.59
C ARG A 177 -23.84 12.52 4.97
N GLN A 178 -23.51 12.89 3.74
CA GLN A 178 -22.32 12.43 3.05
C GLN A 178 -21.25 13.51 3.16
N LEU A 179 -20.14 13.17 3.81
CA LEU A 179 -19.03 14.08 4.04
C LEU A 179 -17.76 13.54 3.38
N CYS A 180 -16.90 14.43 2.91
CA CYS A 180 -15.56 14.09 2.46
C CYS A 180 -14.73 13.63 3.66
N GLN A 181 -14.10 12.47 3.57
CA GLN A 181 -13.23 11.94 4.61
C GLN A 181 -11.99 12.82 4.83
N GLY A 182 -11.51 13.50 3.79
CA GLY A 182 -10.30 14.31 3.85
C GLY A 182 -10.47 15.60 4.65
N CYS A 183 -11.61 16.28 4.53
CA CYS A 183 -11.85 17.57 5.18
C CYS A 183 -13.12 17.66 6.05
N GLY A 184 -13.99 16.66 6.04
CA GLY A 184 -15.26 16.66 6.77
C GLY A 184 -16.36 17.53 6.13
N GLU A 185 -16.09 18.20 5.02
CA GLU A 185 -17.07 18.99 4.26
C GLU A 185 -18.10 18.11 3.56
N THR A 186 -19.21 18.68 3.10
CA THR A 186 -20.21 17.93 2.30
C THR A 186 -19.55 17.33 1.05
N ALA A 187 -19.80 16.04 0.81
CA ALA A 187 -19.31 15.35 -0.37
C ALA A 187 -20.26 15.54 -1.58
N PRO A 188 -19.73 15.65 -2.81
CA PRO A 188 -18.30 15.71 -3.11
C PRO A 188 -17.70 17.10 -2.85
N CYS A 189 -16.51 17.17 -2.26
CA CYS A 189 -15.81 18.45 -2.04
C CYS A 189 -14.80 18.78 -3.16
N GLN A 190 -14.61 20.07 -3.44
CA GLN A 190 -13.78 20.55 -4.56
C GLN A 190 -12.31 20.12 -4.49
N LEU A 191 -11.74 20.13 -3.29
CA LEU A 191 -10.30 19.90 -3.10
C LEU A 191 -9.93 18.42 -3.14
N HIS A 192 -10.75 17.58 -2.53
CA HIS A 192 -10.39 16.18 -2.34
C HIS A 192 -11.22 15.23 -3.20
N GLN A 193 -12.31 15.68 -3.82
CA GLN A 193 -13.18 14.84 -4.66
C GLN A 193 -13.43 15.43 -6.07
N PRO A 194 -12.38 15.88 -6.79
CA PRO A 194 -12.55 16.55 -8.07
C PRO A 194 -13.03 15.64 -9.22
N ARG A 195 -12.84 14.32 -9.16
CA ARG A 195 -13.36 13.40 -10.20
C ARG A 195 -14.85 13.15 -10.04
N ALA A 196 -15.32 12.93 -8.81
CA ALA A 196 -16.73 12.79 -8.47
C ALA A 196 -17.52 14.04 -8.88
N ILE A 197 -16.94 15.23 -8.71
CA ILE A 197 -17.55 16.47 -9.20
C ILE A 197 -17.66 16.47 -10.73
N LYS A 198 -16.61 16.05 -11.45
CA LYS A 198 -16.65 15.96 -12.92
C LYS A 198 -17.67 14.92 -13.40
N GLU A 199 -17.79 13.79 -12.72
CA GLU A 199 -18.77 12.74 -13.03
C GLU A 199 -20.21 13.19 -12.79
N GLN A 200 -20.46 14.00 -11.76
CA GLN A 200 -21.80 14.59 -11.53
C GLN A 200 -22.17 15.68 -12.54
N ALA A 201 -21.18 16.27 -13.21
CA ALA A 201 -21.37 17.32 -14.21
C ALA A 201 -21.49 16.79 -15.65
N ALA A 202 -21.30 15.48 -15.86
CA ALA A 202 -21.36 14.78 -17.15
C ALA A 202 -22.71 14.08 -17.33
#